data_AF-A0A8X7BEV4-F1
#
_entry.id   AF-A0A8X7BEV4-F1
#
_cell.length_a   1.000
_cell.length_b   1.000
_cell.length_c   1.000
_cell.angle_alpha   90.00
_cell.angle_beta   90.00
_cell.angle_gamma   90.00
#
_symmetry.space_group_name_H-M   'P 1'
#
loop_
_entity.id
_entity.type
_entity.pdbx_description
1 polymer ?
#
loop_
_entity_poly.entity_id
_entity_poly.type
_entity_poly.pdbx_seq_one_letter_code
_entity_poly.pdbx_strand_id
1 'polypeptide(L)'
;MPRRKQRSAFDQVSEFDRGRILAYRDCGLSFRQIGSLVGRYQTTVMRICDRWMQEGTTDRHGRSHPPQCTTSRQDRQLVRMAVTDRSVTSRTIAQHIESVTHHSVSARTIRRRLQQSGLSVRRPSLGLPLT
;
A
#
# COMPACT_ATOMS: atom_id res chain seq x y z
N MET A 1 -8.79 -31.91 3.34
CA MET A 1 -7.89 -30.75 3.53
C MET A 1 -7.52 -30.17 2.17
N PRO A 2 -7.96 -28.95 1.79
CA PRO A 2 -7.59 -28.41 0.49
C PRO A 2 -6.11 -28.00 0.51
N ARG A 3 -5.34 -28.47 -0.47
CA ARG A 3 -3.92 -28.12 -0.63
C ARG A 3 -3.81 -26.63 -0.93
N ARG A 4 -3.16 -25.87 -0.03
CA ARG A 4 -2.84 -24.45 -0.24
C ARG A 4 -1.96 -24.33 -1.48
N LYS A 5 -2.53 -23.80 -2.57
CA LYS A 5 -1.79 -23.55 -3.82
C LYS A 5 -0.62 -22.62 -3.49
N GLN A 6 0.60 -23.16 -3.49
CA GLN A 6 1.83 -22.37 -3.38
C GLN A 6 1.79 -21.33 -4.49
N ARG A 7 1.73 -20.04 -4.14
CA ARG A 7 1.84 -18.97 -5.13
C ARG A 7 3.30 -18.99 -5.58
N SER A 8 3.54 -19.20 -6.87
CA SER A 8 4.87 -18.99 -7.44
C SER A 8 5.33 -17.58 -7.10
N ALA A 9 6.56 -17.44 -6.64
CA ALA A 9 7.17 -16.13 -6.47
C ALA A 9 7.27 -15.50 -7.86
N PHE A 10 6.43 -14.50 -8.14
CA PHE A 10 6.51 -13.74 -9.38
C PHE A 10 7.71 -12.81 -9.30
N ASP A 11 8.84 -13.29 -9.80
CA ASP A 11 10.02 -12.47 -9.96
C ASP A 11 9.73 -11.34 -10.97
N GLN A 12 9.96 -10.10 -10.54
CA GLN A 12 9.66 -8.93 -11.35
C GLN A 12 10.79 -8.72 -12.37
N VAL A 13 10.45 -8.36 -13.61
CA VAL A 13 11.48 -7.99 -14.61
C VAL A 13 12.21 -6.75 -14.12
N SER A 14 13.54 -6.86 -14.01
CA SER A 14 14.41 -5.75 -13.63
C SER A 14 14.32 -4.60 -14.63
N GLU A 15 14.62 -3.38 -14.20
CA GLU A 15 14.65 -2.22 -15.10
C GLU A 15 15.64 -2.42 -16.25
N PHE A 16 16.81 -2.98 -15.95
CA PHE A 16 17.82 -3.34 -16.93
C PHE A 16 17.29 -4.33 -17.99
N ASP A 17 16.59 -5.38 -17.55
CA ASP A 17 16.00 -6.35 -18.48
C ASP A 17 14.89 -5.73 -19.34
N ARG A 18 14.12 -4.76 -18.82
CA ARG A 18 13.14 -4.01 -19.63
C ARG A 18 13.83 -3.20 -20.72
N GLY A 19 14.93 -2.51 -20.39
CA GLY A 19 15.75 -1.81 -21.36
C GLY A 19 16.30 -2.74 -22.44
N ARG A 20 16.82 -3.91 -22.06
CA ARG A 20 17.28 -4.95 -23.01
C ARG A 20 16.15 -5.45 -23.92
N ILE A 21 14.96 -5.67 -23.37
CA ILE A 21 13.79 -6.09 -24.14
C ILE A 21 13.47 -5.07 -25.23
N LEU A 22 13.47 -3.77 -24.91
CA LEU A 22 13.22 -2.73 -25.89
C LEU A 22 14.35 -2.64 -26.94
N ALA A 23 15.61 -2.67 -26.50
CA ALA A 23 16.74 -2.64 -27.42
C ALA A 23 16.70 -3.81 -28.43
N TYR A 24 16.44 -5.03 -27.97
CA TYR A 24 16.29 -6.17 -28.88
C TYR A 24 15.06 -6.05 -29.77
N ARG A 25 14.00 -5.40 -29.29
CA ARG A 25 12.81 -5.14 -30.11
C ARG A 25 13.12 -4.18 -31.24
N ASP A 26 13.89 -3.12 -30.97
CA ASP A 26 14.34 -2.14 -31.97
C ASP A 26 15.30 -2.78 -33.00
N CYS A 27 16.10 -3.76 -32.58
CA CYS A 27 16.91 -4.59 -33.49
C CYS A 27 16.09 -5.58 -34.34
N GLY A 28 14.76 -5.61 -34.23
CA GLY A 28 13.88 -6.45 -35.05
C GLY A 28 13.73 -7.90 -34.58
N LEU A 29 14.18 -8.25 -33.38
CA LEU A 29 14.01 -9.62 -32.87
C LEU A 29 12.53 -9.95 -32.60
N SER A 30 12.17 -11.22 -32.75
CA SER A 30 10.85 -11.72 -32.37
C SER A 30 10.71 -11.78 -30.85
N PHE A 31 9.49 -11.61 -30.33
CA PHE A 31 9.23 -11.66 -28.88
C PHE A 31 9.70 -12.98 -28.24
N ARG A 32 9.64 -14.09 -28.97
CA ARG A 32 10.10 -15.40 -28.50
C ARG A 32 11.62 -15.43 -28.34
N GLN A 33 12.38 -14.90 -29.30
CA GLN A 33 13.85 -14.81 -29.21
C GLN A 33 14.27 -13.90 -28.05
N ILE A 34 13.61 -12.74 -27.91
CA ILE A 34 13.87 -11.81 -26.81
C ILE A 34 13.61 -12.49 -25.46
N GLY A 35 12.50 -13.22 -25.34
CA GLY A 35 12.17 -13.98 -24.14
C GLY A 35 13.25 -14.99 -23.77
N SER A 36 13.77 -15.73 -24.76
CA SER A 36 14.87 -16.68 -24.55
C SER A 36 16.17 -15.99 -24.09
N LEU A 37 16.51 -14.82 -24.65
CA LEU A 37 17.73 -14.07 -24.31
C LEU A 37 17.68 -13.44 -22.91
N VAL A 38 16.49 -13.03 -22.46
CA VAL A 38 16.28 -12.35 -21.18
C VAL A 38 15.81 -13.33 -20.09
N GLY A 39 15.51 -14.58 -20.45
CA GLY A 39 15.02 -15.60 -19.51
C GLY A 39 13.60 -15.35 -19.03
N ARG A 40 12.74 -14.75 -19.88
CA ARG A 40 11.35 -14.41 -19.55
C ARG A 40 10.38 -15.01 -20.59
N TYR A 41 9.14 -15.22 -20.18
CA TYR A 41 8.11 -15.68 -21.10
C TYR A 41 7.83 -14.64 -22.18
N GLN A 42 7.54 -15.10 -23.41
CA GLN A 42 7.19 -14.24 -24.54
C GLN A 42 6.05 -13.27 -24.21
N THR A 43 5.05 -13.71 -23.43
CA THR A 43 3.92 -12.89 -23.00
C THR A 43 4.34 -11.73 -22.10
N THR A 44 5.40 -11.90 -21.30
CA THR A 44 5.97 -10.82 -20.49
C THR A 44 6.66 -9.78 -21.37
N VAL A 45 7.43 -10.23 -22.36
CA VAL A 45 8.11 -9.37 -23.35
C VAL A 45 7.09 -8.55 -24.13
N MET A 46 6.07 -9.21 -24.67
CA MET A 46 4.99 -8.57 -25.43
C MET A 46 4.33 -7.46 -24.61
N ARG A 47 3.94 -7.73 -23.36
CA ARG A 47 3.32 -6.73 -22.48
C ARG A 47 4.20 -5.52 -22.17
N ILE A 48 5.52 -5.70 -22.12
CA ILE A 48 6.47 -4.60 -21.93
C ILE A 48 6.56 -3.75 -23.19
N CYS A 49 6.68 -4.37 -24.36
CA CYS A 49 6.70 -3.65 -25.64
C CYS A 49 5.38 -2.93 -25.91
N ASP A 50 4.24 -3.56 -25.67
CA ASP A 50 2.91 -2.94 -25.83
C ASP A 50 2.75 -1.72 -24.94
N ARG A 51 3.18 -1.81 -23.68
CA ARG A 51 3.17 -0.67 -22.78
C ARG A 51 4.06 0.46 -23.30
N TRP A 52 5.28 0.14 -23.73
CA TRP A 52 6.19 1.14 -24.28
C TRP A 52 5.58 1.87 -25.47
N MET A 53 4.90 1.16 -26.37
CA MET A 53 4.20 1.76 -27.51
C MET A 53 3.01 2.64 -27.10
N GLN A 54 2.28 2.27 -26.04
CA GLN A 54 1.08 3.00 -25.60
C GLN A 54 1.38 4.20 -24.70
N GLU A 55 2.33 4.04 -23.77
CA GLU A 55 2.56 4.98 -22.66
C GLU A 55 3.95 5.64 -22.73
N GLY A 56 4.86 5.16 -23.57
CA GLY A 56 6.23 5.66 -23.64
C GLY A 56 7.07 5.38 -22.39
N THR A 57 6.63 4.45 -21.54
CA THR A 57 7.34 4.09 -20.31
C THR A 57 7.38 2.58 -20.10
N THR A 58 8.48 2.09 -19.53
CA THR A 58 8.56 0.72 -19.01
C THR A 58 8.33 0.65 -17.50
N ASP A 59 8.07 1.80 -16.89
CA ASP A 59 7.83 1.89 -15.47
C ASP A 59 6.55 1.20 -15.09
N ARG A 60 6.55 0.79 -13.82
CA ARG A 60 5.35 0.27 -13.21
C ARG A 60 4.53 1.46 -12.75
N HIS A 61 3.23 1.41 -13.03
CA HIS A 61 2.27 2.21 -12.30
C HIS A 61 2.46 2.01 -10.80
N GLY A 62 2.56 3.13 -10.06
CA GLY A 62 2.51 3.11 -8.61
C GLY A 62 1.28 2.35 -8.15
N ARG A 63 1.42 1.53 -7.10
CA ARG A 63 0.24 0.94 -6.49
C ARG A 63 -0.52 2.05 -5.78
N SER A 64 -1.72 2.34 -6.26
CA SER A 64 -2.67 3.15 -5.49
C SER A 64 -3.00 2.42 -4.19
N HIS A 65 -2.95 3.15 -3.07
CA HIS A 65 -3.46 2.63 -1.82
C HIS A 65 -4.99 2.48 -1.92
N PRO A 66 -5.58 1.45 -1.29
CA PRO A 66 -7.02 1.35 -1.19
C PRO A 66 -7.63 2.64 -0.61
N PRO A 67 -8.86 3.00 -1.03
CA PRO A 67 -9.54 4.16 -0.48
C PRO A 67 -9.59 4.06 1.05
N GLN A 68 -9.28 5.16 1.71
CA GLN A 68 -9.22 5.21 3.15
C GLN A 68 -10.64 5.28 3.72
N CYS A 69 -10.93 4.49 4.77
CA CYS A 69 -12.25 4.49 5.43
C CYS A 69 -12.59 5.82 6.12
N THR A 70 -11.58 6.67 6.37
CA THR A 70 -11.77 7.99 6.97
C THR A 70 -11.23 9.07 6.06
N THR A 71 -11.92 10.20 6.01
CA THR A 71 -11.52 11.42 5.30
C THR A 71 -10.58 12.25 6.15
N SER A 72 -9.79 13.13 5.52
CA SER A 72 -8.89 14.04 6.24
C SER A 72 -9.61 14.94 7.24
N ARG A 73 -10.88 15.30 6.98
CA ARG A 73 -11.71 16.08 7.91
C ARG A 73 -12.06 15.28 9.17
N GLN A 74 -12.45 14.02 8.98
CA GLN A 74 -12.71 13.11 10.11
C GLN A 74 -11.44 12.90 10.92
N ASP A 75 -10.29 12.66 10.28
CA ASP A 75 -9.01 12.48 10.98
C ASP A 75 -8.63 13.70 11.84
N ARG A 76 -8.90 14.94 11.38
CA ARG A 76 -8.72 16.15 12.20
C ARG A 76 -9.69 16.23 13.39
N GLN A 77 -10.91 15.74 13.23
CA GLN A 77 -11.87 15.66 14.33
C GLN A 77 -11.43 14.60 15.36
N LEU A 78 -10.90 13.46 14.91
CA LEU A 78 -10.34 12.41 15.75
C LEU A 78 -9.22 12.93 16.64
N VAL A 79 -8.26 13.64 16.04
CA VAL A 79 -7.13 14.23 16.77
C VAL A 79 -7.64 15.25 17.79
N ARG A 80 -8.58 16.12 17.42
CA ARG A 80 -9.16 17.09 18.36
C ARG A 80 -9.83 16.41 19.56
N MET A 81 -10.69 15.42 19.34
CA MET A 81 -11.35 14.69 20.42
C MET A 81 -10.34 14.03 21.37
N ALA A 82 -9.30 13.39 20.83
CA ALA A 82 -8.28 12.72 21.63
C ALA A 82 -7.35 13.67 22.39
N VAL A 83 -7.18 14.91 21.91
CA VAL A 83 -6.38 15.94 22.60
C VAL A 83 -7.19 16.64 23.68
N THR A 84 -8.46 16.98 23.40
CA THR A 84 -9.35 17.64 24.36
C THR A 84 -9.61 16.75 25.57
N ASP A 85 -9.88 15.47 25.35
CA ASP A 85 -10.08 14.50 26.43
C ASP A 85 -9.19 13.27 26.21
N ARG A 86 -8.10 13.23 26.98
CA ARG A 86 -7.09 12.17 26.90
C ARG A 86 -7.57 10.83 27.49
N SER A 87 -8.75 10.79 28.10
CA SER A 87 -9.36 9.55 28.63
C SER A 87 -10.17 8.80 27.57
N VAL A 88 -10.52 9.45 26.46
CA VAL A 88 -11.39 8.87 25.43
C VAL A 88 -10.70 7.72 24.71
N THR A 89 -11.39 6.58 24.65
CA THR A 89 -10.88 5.38 23.99
C THR A 89 -11.11 5.40 22.47
N SER A 90 -10.33 4.61 21.73
CA SER A 90 -10.55 4.47 20.28
C SER A 90 -11.92 3.87 19.93
N ARG A 91 -12.57 3.15 20.87
CA ARG A 91 -13.89 2.54 20.65
C ARG A 91 -15.01 3.56 20.80
N THR A 92 -14.94 4.42 21.83
CA THR A 92 -15.91 5.50 22.02
C THR A 92 -15.84 6.51 20.87
N ILE A 93 -14.63 6.81 20.39
CA ILE A 93 -14.41 7.63 19.20
C ILE A 93 -15.02 6.99 17.93
N ALA A 94 -14.84 5.68 17.76
CA ALA A 94 -15.43 4.96 16.62
C ALA A 94 -16.96 5.04 16.63
N GLN A 95 -17.58 4.82 17.78
CA GLN A 95 -19.04 4.93 17.95
C GLN A 95 -19.54 6.36 17.66
N HIS A 96 -18.81 7.37 18.11
CA HIS A 96 -19.15 8.76 17.81
C HIS A 96 -19.10 9.04 16.31
N ILE A 97 -18.06 8.59 15.60
CA ILE A 97 -18.01 8.74 14.13
C ILE A 97 -19.16 8.00 13.45
N GLU A 98 -19.45 6.77 13.86
CA GLU A 98 -20.53 5.98 13.30
C GLU A 98 -21.88 6.66 13.48
N SER A 99 -22.14 7.28 14.64
CA SER A 99 -23.37 8.05 14.88
C SER A 99 -23.51 9.31 14.00
N VAL A 100 -22.39 9.94 13.63
CA VAL A 100 -22.40 11.21 12.88
C VAL A 100 -22.38 10.97 11.37
N THR A 101 -21.74 9.89 10.92
CA THR A 101 -21.44 9.64 9.50
C THR A 101 -22.15 8.42 8.93
N HIS A 102 -22.83 7.63 9.77
CA HIS A 102 -23.47 6.35 9.42
C HIS A 102 -22.51 5.34 8.73
N HIS A 103 -21.21 5.54 8.89
CA HIS A 103 -20.17 4.65 8.40
C HIS A 103 -19.48 3.96 9.58
N SER A 104 -19.46 2.63 9.56
CA SER A 104 -18.80 1.85 10.59
C SER A 104 -17.28 1.93 10.43
N VAL A 105 -16.60 2.40 11.47
CA VAL A 105 -15.14 2.48 11.51
C VAL A 105 -14.62 1.65 12.66
N SER A 106 -13.68 0.74 12.39
CA SER A 106 -13.13 -0.10 13.46
C SER A 106 -12.28 0.73 14.44
N ALA A 107 -12.31 0.39 15.73
CA ALA A 107 -11.43 0.99 16.74
C ALA A 107 -9.94 0.87 16.38
N ARG A 108 -9.56 -0.19 15.64
CA ARG A 108 -8.20 -0.37 15.12
C ARG A 108 -7.84 0.70 14.09
N THR A 109 -8.76 1.05 13.20
CA THR A 109 -8.59 2.13 12.22
C THR A 109 -8.37 3.45 12.94
N ILE A 110 -9.21 3.78 13.93
CA ILE A 110 -9.07 4.99 14.76
C ILE A 110 -7.71 5.04 15.46
N ARG A 111 -7.31 3.95 16.13
CA ARG A 111 -6.00 3.88 16.80
C ARG A 111 -4.85 4.13 15.83
N ARG A 112 -4.90 3.54 14.62
CA ARG A 112 -3.88 3.75 13.58
C ARG A 112 -3.81 5.23 13.17
N ARG A 113 -4.95 5.92 13.02
CA ARG A 113 -4.99 7.35 12.68
C ARG A 113 -4.37 8.21 13.78
N LEU A 114 -4.75 7.97 15.03
CA LEU A 114 -4.18 8.69 16.16
C LEU A 114 -2.66 8.51 16.23
N GLN A 115 -2.17 7.29 16.01
CA GLN A 115 -0.73 7.01 15.96
C GLN A 115 -0.02 7.70 14.78
N GLN A 116 -0.63 7.72 13.59
CA GLN A 116 -0.11 8.46 12.43
C GLN A 116 0.00 9.97 12.73
N SER A 117 -0.87 10.50 13.58
CA SER A 117 -0.82 11.88 14.06
C SER A 117 0.03 12.08 15.32
N GLY A 118 0.80 11.08 15.74
CA GLY A 118 1.70 11.16 16.91
C GLY A 118 1.03 10.94 18.27
N LEU A 119 -0.27 10.65 18.31
CA LEU A 119 -0.99 10.38 19.55
C LEU A 119 -0.91 8.89 19.91
N SER A 120 -0.41 8.61 21.10
CA SER A 120 -0.27 7.26 21.65
C SER A 120 -0.95 7.13 22.99
N VAL A 121 -1.18 5.87 23.39
CA VAL A 121 -1.76 5.52 24.69
C VAL A 121 -0.94 6.18 25.80
N ARG A 122 -1.62 6.73 26.81
CA ARG A 122 -0.99 7.24 28.03
C ARG A 122 -0.21 6.09 28.68
N ARG A 123 1.10 6.24 28.79
CA ARG A 123 1.94 5.40 29.64
C ARG A 123 2.10 6.11 30.99
N PRO A 124 1.71 5.51 32.12
CA PRO A 124 2.06 6.09 33.42
C PRO A 124 3.59 6.19 33.50
N SER A 125 4.10 7.34 33.93
CA SER A 125 5.51 7.48 34.25
C SER A 125 5.81 6.58 35.44
N LEU A 126 6.71 5.61 35.25
CA LEU A 126 7.30 4.87 36.37
C LEU A 126 8.20 5.86 37.12
N GLY A 127 7.61 6.60 38.08
CA GLY A 127 8.40 7.40 39.00
C GLY A 127 9.18 6.44 39.90
N LEU A 128 10.50 6.43 39.77
CA LEU A 128 11.35 5.79 40.77
C LEU A 128 11.15 6.56 42.08
N PRO A 129 10.88 5.87 43.21
CA PRO A 129 10.78 6.55 44.49
C PRO A 129 12.11 7.26 44.78
N LEU A 130 12.05 8.55 45.04
CA LEU A 130 13.20 9.30 45.54
C LEU A 130 13.36 8.92 47.01
N THR A 131 14.32 8.05 47.31
CA THR A 131 14.79 7.74 48.67
C THR A 131 16.03 8.54 49.00
#